data_AF-A0A835P7Z8-F1
#
_entry.id   AF-A0A835P7Z8-F1
#
_cell.length_a   1.000
_cell.length_b   1.000
_cell.length_c   1.000
_cell.angle_alpha   90.00
_cell.angle_beta   90.00
_cell.angle_gamma   90.00
#
_symmetry.space_group_name_H-M   'P 1'
#
loop_
_entity.id
_entity.type
_entity.pdbx_description
1 polymer ?
#
loop_
_entity_poly.entity_id
_entity_poly.type
_entity_poly.pdbx_seq_one_letter_code
_entity_poly.pdbx_strand_id
1 'polypeptide(L)'
;MATVILLLAITMISLVCIVAGTGSDYVLYNGEVLMAGQNLTNGSHQLAMQANCDLVLYHSAHYDKPVWKSNSSISRGDGEGNNYQRNRSCYAVLKQNGELVVRRDVHYLLWTSAKKAKKGKYVLLLDPAGHIGIYGTRRWISNNHRETEQGQETTALSSERHNPALGSTWDYVLYSSSSHGRLTAGTKLKYGEYELGFNRHCNLAINNTVTGKTLWQTNTSADTCFLELDSNGELTVKHASQRVWSNNKRGDRGRYVAVLGFDGRFAVYGPLLWSNVKFDDISSNFAMPTDESSQ
;
A
#
# COMPACT_ATOMS: atom_id res chain seq x y z
N MET A 1 -54.57 9.36 -20.61
CA MET A 1 -54.03 8.71 -19.41
C MET A 1 -52.74 7.98 -19.77
N ALA A 2 -51.62 8.70 -19.77
CA ALA A 2 -50.29 8.15 -20.06
C ALA A 2 -49.25 9.19 -19.62
N THR A 3 -48.82 9.16 -18.35
CA THR A 3 -47.64 9.90 -17.82
C THR A 3 -47.46 9.68 -16.31
N VAL A 4 -47.38 8.45 -15.79
CA VAL A 4 -46.87 8.22 -14.40
C VAL A 4 -46.26 6.81 -14.20
N ILE A 5 -45.43 6.31 -15.11
CA ILE A 5 -44.63 5.09 -14.83
C ILE A 5 -43.25 5.21 -15.48
N LEU A 6 -42.38 6.07 -14.94
CA LEU A 6 -40.94 6.01 -15.24
C LEU A 6 -40.11 6.81 -14.22
N LEU A 7 -40.04 6.40 -12.94
CA LEU A 7 -39.14 7.08 -11.98
C LEU A 7 -38.72 6.27 -10.73
N LEU A 8 -38.67 4.93 -10.78
CA LEU A 8 -38.25 4.10 -9.62
C LEU A 8 -37.36 2.90 -9.98
N ALA A 9 -36.37 3.06 -10.86
CA ALA A 9 -35.43 1.97 -11.16
C ALA A 9 -33.97 2.38 -11.42
N ILE A 10 -33.52 3.53 -10.90
CA ILE A 10 -32.11 3.95 -11.06
C ILE A 10 -31.58 4.58 -9.76
N THR A 11 -31.38 3.78 -8.71
CA THR A 11 -30.35 4.05 -7.68
C THR A 11 -30.02 2.77 -6.91
N MET A 12 -29.45 1.77 -7.58
CA MET A 12 -28.54 0.84 -6.93
C MET A 12 -27.16 1.15 -7.49
N ILE A 13 -26.57 2.24 -6.99
CA ILE A 13 -25.12 2.44 -7.11
C ILE A 13 -24.53 1.32 -6.27
N SER A 14 -24.27 0.20 -6.93
CA SER A 14 -23.46 -0.89 -6.39
C SER A 14 -22.18 -0.25 -5.89
N LEU A 15 -22.05 -0.20 -4.57
CA LEU A 15 -20.77 0.01 -3.92
C LEU A 15 -19.89 -1.11 -4.48
N VAL A 16 -19.05 -0.77 -5.46
CA VAL A 16 -17.97 -1.63 -5.90
C VAL A 16 -17.06 -1.73 -4.69
N CYS A 17 -17.35 -2.70 -3.82
CA CYS A 17 -16.40 -3.20 -2.86
C CYS A 17 -15.27 -3.74 -3.71
N ILE A 18 -14.19 -2.96 -3.82
CA ILE A 18 -12.91 -3.48 -4.28
C ILE A 18 -12.50 -4.48 -3.19
N VAL A 19 -12.94 -5.73 -3.35
CA VAL A 19 -12.54 -6.84 -2.49
C VAL A 19 -11.05 -6.99 -2.70
N ALA A 20 -10.23 -6.64 -1.71
CA ALA A 20 -8.81 -7.01 -1.73
C ALA A 20 -8.74 -8.54 -1.89
N GLY A 21 -8.41 -8.98 -3.10
CA GLY A 21 -8.29 -10.39 -3.43
C GLY A 21 -7.15 -11.03 -2.65
N THR A 22 -7.16 -12.35 -2.60
CA THR A 22 -6.23 -13.24 -1.91
C THR A 22 -4.82 -13.27 -2.53
N GLY A 23 -4.30 -12.11 -2.94
CA GLY A 23 -2.88 -11.91 -3.26
C GLY A 23 -2.18 -11.27 -2.06
N SER A 24 -0.86 -11.48 -1.91
CA SER A 24 -0.05 -10.87 -0.84
C SER A 24 0.20 -9.38 -1.11
N ASP A 25 -0.84 -8.56 -1.04
CA ASP A 25 -0.68 -7.11 -0.98
C ASP A 25 -0.21 -6.74 0.43
N TYR A 26 0.61 -5.69 0.52
CA TYR A 26 1.10 -5.14 1.79
C TYR A 26 0.83 -3.64 1.92
N VAL A 27 0.01 -3.11 1.01
CA VAL A 27 -0.48 -1.74 1.03
C VAL A 27 -2.00 -1.75 1.09
N LEU A 28 -2.56 -0.93 1.99
CA LEU A 28 -3.98 -0.67 2.07
C LEU A 28 -4.23 0.82 1.81
N TYR A 29 -4.96 1.13 0.75
CA TYR A 29 -5.29 2.50 0.39
C TYR A 29 -6.51 3.00 1.16
N ASN A 30 -6.60 4.32 1.34
CA ASN A 30 -7.75 4.88 2.04
C ASN A 30 -9.07 4.65 1.29
N GLY A 31 -10.05 4.09 1.99
CA GLY A 31 -11.33 3.63 1.41
C GLY A 31 -11.37 2.14 1.11
N GLU A 32 -10.23 1.46 1.06
CA GLU A 32 -10.18 0.00 1.06
C GLU A 32 -10.41 -0.54 2.47
N VAL A 33 -10.95 -1.74 2.53
CA VAL A 33 -11.32 -2.42 3.77
C VAL A 33 -10.62 -3.76 3.85
N LEU A 34 -10.12 -4.09 5.03
CA LEU A 34 -9.66 -5.42 5.37
C LEU A 34 -10.78 -6.09 6.18
N MET A 35 -11.56 -6.94 5.52
CA MET A 35 -12.65 -7.70 6.14
C MET A 35 -12.09 -8.82 7.01
N ALA A 36 -12.88 -9.29 7.97
CA ALA A 36 -12.57 -10.49 8.73
C ALA A 36 -12.18 -11.67 7.82
N GLY A 37 -11.03 -12.30 8.09
CA GLY A 37 -10.43 -13.37 7.29
C GLY A 37 -9.42 -12.87 6.25
N GLN A 38 -9.43 -11.58 5.90
CA GLN A 38 -8.44 -11.00 4.99
C GLN A 38 -7.18 -10.54 5.73
N ASN A 39 -6.09 -10.43 4.99
CA ASN A 39 -4.80 -10.00 5.51
C ASN A 39 -3.98 -9.23 4.46
N LEU A 40 -3.04 -8.44 4.97
CA LEU A 40 -1.89 -7.94 4.23
C LEU A 40 -0.69 -8.83 4.56
N THR A 41 0.17 -9.11 3.59
CA THR A 41 1.34 -9.98 3.78
C THR A 41 2.59 -9.39 3.12
N ASN A 42 3.67 -9.25 3.89
CA ASN A 42 4.98 -8.84 3.40
C ASN A 42 6.08 -9.73 4.01
N GLY A 43 6.74 -10.53 3.18
CA GLY A 43 7.74 -11.50 3.66
C GLY A 43 7.14 -12.46 4.68
N SER A 44 7.76 -12.53 5.87
CA SER A 44 7.28 -13.35 7.00
C SER A 44 6.19 -12.68 7.82
N HIS A 45 5.76 -11.46 7.51
CA HIS A 45 4.81 -10.73 8.33
C HIS A 45 3.42 -10.70 7.71
N GLN A 46 2.40 -10.82 8.56
CA GLN A 46 1.01 -10.80 8.13
C GLN A 46 0.14 -9.98 9.08
N LEU A 47 -0.49 -8.92 8.56
CA LEU A 47 -1.50 -8.13 9.27
C LEU A 47 -2.89 -8.63 8.89
N ALA A 48 -3.56 -9.34 9.79
CA ALA A 48 -4.82 -10.01 9.55
C ALA A 48 -5.97 -9.40 10.37
N MET A 49 -7.12 -9.20 9.72
CA MET A 49 -8.36 -8.88 10.41
C MET A 49 -9.04 -10.19 10.81
N GLN A 50 -9.23 -10.43 12.10
CA GLN A 50 -9.79 -11.68 12.61
C GLN A 50 -11.30 -11.65 12.78
N ALA A 51 -11.91 -12.85 12.83
CA ALA A 51 -13.35 -13.04 13.01
C ALA A 51 -13.86 -12.65 14.42
N ASN A 52 -12.98 -12.59 15.42
CA ASN A 52 -13.27 -12.06 16.75
C ASN A 52 -13.19 -10.53 16.81
N CYS A 53 -12.95 -9.87 15.67
CA CYS A 53 -12.80 -8.42 15.51
C CYS A 53 -11.47 -7.85 15.99
N ASP A 54 -10.47 -8.68 16.31
CA ASP A 54 -9.11 -8.19 16.49
C ASP A 54 -8.40 -8.00 15.15
N LEU A 55 -7.80 -6.83 14.94
CA LEU A 55 -6.73 -6.65 13.97
C LEU A 55 -5.40 -7.08 14.60
N VAL A 56 -4.71 -8.03 13.97
CA VAL A 56 -3.54 -8.73 14.54
C VAL A 56 -2.39 -8.81 13.55
N LEU A 57 -1.18 -8.54 14.02
CA LEU A 57 0.06 -8.74 13.29
C LEU A 57 0.74 -10.03 13.75
N TYR A 58 1.08 -10.88 12.79
CA TYR A 58 1.79 -12.13 12.99
C TYR A 58 3.17 -12.11 12.32
N HIS A 59 4.07 -12.92 12.88
CA HIS A 59 5.26 -13.40 12.19
C HIS A 59 5.02 -14.87 11.81
N SER A 60 5.35 -15.27 10.58
CA SER A 60 4.97 -16.56 10.01
C SER A 60 5.59 -17.76 10.72
N ALA A 61 6.75 -17.58 11.34
CA ALA A 61 7.37 -18.60 12.19
C ALA A 61 6.62 -18.85 13.52
N HIS A 62 5.78 -17.91 13.98
CA HIS A 62 5.14 -17.91 15.29
C HIS A 62 3.69 -17.39 15.22
N TYR A 63 2.83 -18.08 14.49
CA TYR A 63 1.40 -17.73 14.36
C TYR A 63 0.61 -17.83 15.67
N ASP A 64 1.11 -18.58 16.64
CA ASP A 64 0.54 -18.72 17.98
C ASP A 64 0.76 -17.48 18.86
N LYS A 65 1.80 -16.69 18.56
CA LYS A 65 2.20 -15.51 19.33
C LYS A 65 2.12 -14.24 18.48
N PRO A 66 1.05 -13.44 18.59
CA PRO A 66 0.94 -12.21 17.82
C PRO A 66 2.05 -11.23 18.22
N VAL A 67 2.64 -10.57 17.22
CA VAL A 67 3.64 -9.50 17.39
C VAL A 67 2.96 -8.24 17.91
N TRP A 68 1.77 -7.95 17.40
CA TRP A 68 0.96 -6.82 17.82
C TRP A 68 -0.54 -7.13 17.63
N LYS A 69 -1.39 -6.51 18.43
CA LYS A 69 -2.85 -6.57 18.28
C LYS A 69 -3.53 -5.29 18.72
N SER A 70 -4.68 -5.01 18.11
CA SER A 70 -5.55 -3.88 18.46
C SER A 70 -6.26 -4.01 19.80
N ASN A 71 -6.36 -5.23 20.38
CA ASN A 71 -7.13 -5.51 21.60
C ASN A 71 -8.59 -5.04 21.50
N SER A 72 -9.20 -5.30 20.35
CA SER A 72 -10.60 -5.03 20.02
C SER A 72 -11.44 -6.30 19.89
N SER A 73 -10.95 -7.43 20.40
CA SER A 73 -11.70 -8.68 20.42
C SER A 73 -13.00 -8.52 21.18
N ILE A 74 -14.05 -9.07 20.60
CA ILE A 74 -15.36 -9.16 21.23
C ILE A 74 -15.58 -10.63 21.63
N SER A 75 -15.79 -10.86 22.93
CA SER A 75 -16.14 -12.18 23.47
C SER A 75 -17.51 -12.64 22.95
N ARG A 76 -17.71 -13.96 22.87
CA ARG A 76 -18.98 -14.57 22.41
C ARG A 76 -20.17 -14.37 23.40
N GLY A 77 -20.14 -13.38 24.28
CA GLY A 77 -21.02 -13.25 25.45
C GLY A 77 -22.11 -12.18 25.40
N ASP A 78 -22.11 -11.26 24.43
CA ASP A 78 -23.03 -10.11 24.47
C ASP A 78 -24.37 -10.36 23.72
N GLY A 79 -24.80 -11.62 23.65
CA GLY A 79 -25.98 -12.01 22.91
C GLY A 79 -26.41 -13.43 23.26
N GLU A 80 -27.29 -13.49 24.25
CA GLU A 80 -28.08 -14.66 24.64
C GLU A 80 -28.72 -15.34 23.41
N GLY A 81 -28.85 -16.67 23.52
CA GLY A 81 -28.96 -17.61 22.41
C GLY A 81 -29.88 -17.19 21.26
N ASN A 82 -29.30 -17.14 20.07
CA ASN A 82 -29.95 -17.46 18.79
C ASN A 82 -28.84 -17.70 17.77
N ASN A 83 -29.11 -18.54 16.76
CA ASN A 83 -28.21 -19.01 15.70
C ASN A 83 -27.70 -17.90 14.73
N TYR A 84 -27.49 -16.68 15.23
CA TYR A 84 -26.88 -15.54 14.53
C TYR A 84 -25.35 -15.54 14.71
N GLN A 85 -24.74 -16.73 14.68
CA GLN A 85 -23.29 -16.93 14.80
C GLN A 85 -22.55 -16.73 13.48
N ARG A 86 -23.17 -16.13 12.45
CA ARG A 86 -22.69 -16.25 11.06
C ARG A 86 -22.23 -14.98 10.34
N ASN A 87 -22.25 -13.79 10.93
CA ASN A 87 -21.62 -12.62 10.30
C ASN A 87 -21.39 -11.47 11.29
N ARG A 88 -20.32 -11.55 12.09
CA ARG A 88 -19.74 -10.33 12.68
C ARG A 88 -18.96 -9.66 11.56
N SER A 89 -19.58 -8.68 10.89
CA SER A 89 -18.95 -7.92 9.82
C SER A 89 -17.97 -6.91 10.41
N CYS A 90 -16.88 -7.42 10.97
CA CYS A 90 -15.78 -6.61 11.45
C CYS A 90 -14.78 -6.37 10.33
N TYR A 91 -14.26 -5.15 10.28
CA TYR A 91 -13.32 -4.75 9.25
C TYR A 91 -12.39 -3.64 9.76
N ALA A 92 -11.16 -3.65 9.26
CA ALA A 92 -10.24 -2.54 9.39
C ALA A 92 -10.33 -1.63 8.16
N VAL A 93 -10.30 -0.32 8.36
CA VAL A 93 -10.36 0.66 7.26
C VAL A 93 -9.49 1.87 7.55
N LEU A 94 -8.72 2.29 6.54
CA LEU A 94 -7.98 3.54 6.58
C LEU A 94 -8.89 4.69 6.11
N LYS A 95 -9.23 5.61 7.01
CA LYS A 95 -10.12 6.72 6.72
C LYS A 95 -9.43 7.81 5.90
N GLN A 96 -10.24 8.70 5.32
CA GLN A 96 -9.79 9.85 4.53
C GLN A 96 -9.03 10.92 5.34
N ASN A 97 -8.92 10.79 6.66
CA ASN A 97 -8.15 11.67 7.53
C ASN A 97 -6.88 10.98 8.09
N GLY A 98 -6.47 9.83 7.54
CA GLY A 98 -5.29 9.09 7.98
C GLY A 98 -5.48 8.30 9.28
N GLU A 99 -6.72 8.17 9.76
CA GLU A 99 -7.04 7.34 10.94
C GLU A 99 -7.33 5.91 10.50
N LEU A 100 -6.57 4.93 11.01
CA LEU A 100 -6.92 3.52 10.88
C LEU A 100 -7.92 3.18 11.98
N VAL A 101 -9.01 2.53 11.62
CA VAL A 101 -10.00 2.06 12.59
C VAL A 101 -10.35 0.60 12.37
N VAL A 102 -10.69 -0.08 13.46
CA VAL A 102 -11.38 -1.35 13.45
C VAL A 102 -12.83 -1.10 13.85
N ARG A 103 -13.75 -1.60 13.03
CA ARG A 103 -15.19 -1.45 13.24
C ARG A 103 -15.89 -2.79 13.25
N ARG A 104 -17.02 -2.84 13.95
CA ARG A 104 -18.07 -3.85 13.79
C ARG A 104 -19.28 -3.18 13.18
N ASP A 105 -19.73 -3.71 12.04
CA ASP A 105 -20.78 -3.10 11.24
C ASP A 105 -20.46 -1.62 10.93
N VAL A 106 -21.45 -0.86 10.48
CA VAL A 106 -21.23 0.56 10.11
C VAL A 106 -21.16 1.50 11.33
N HIS A 107 -21.61 1.08 12.51
CA HIS A 107 -21.85 1.96 13.65
C HIS A 107 -20.88 1.81 14.82
N TYR A 108 -20.24 0.65 15.00
CA TYR A 108 -19.46 0.39 16.21
C TYR A 108 -17.96 0.54 15.94
N LEU A 109 -17.36 1.58 16.50
CA LEU A 109 -15.91 1.75 16.55
C LEU A 109 -15.35 0.90 17.68
N LEU A 110 -14.46 -0.04 17.38
CA LEU A 110 -13.83 -0.91 18.37
C LEU A 110 -12.41 -0.44 18.72
N TRP A 111 -11.66 0.03 17.73
CA TRP A 111 -10.30 0.52 17.92
C TRP A 111 -9.95 1.61 16.91
N THR A 112 -9.01 2.48 17.29
CA THR A 112 -8.46 3.52 16.43
C THR A 112 -6.97 3.72 16.68
N SER A 113 -6.22 4.08 15.64
CA SER A 113 -4.84 4.56 15.79
C SER A 113 -4.74 5.91 16.50
N ALA A 114 -5.88 6.58 16.76
CA ALA A 114 -6.05 7.88 17.42
C ALA A 114 -5.35 9.07 16.75
N LYS A 115 -4.53 8.84 15.72
CA LYS A 115 -3.89 9.87 14.92
C LYS A 115 -4.79 10.27 13.76
N LYS A 116 -5.03 11.58 13.65
CA LYS A 116 -5.84 12.20 12.60
C LYS A 116 -5.01 13.31 11.96
N ALA A 117 -5.17 13.45 10.66
CA ALA A 117 -4.61 14.52 9.85
C ALA A 117 -5.72 15.17 9.01
N LYS A 118 -5.35 16.11 8.15
CA LYS A 118 -6.28 16.76 7.21
C LYS A 118 -6.94 15.73 6.30
N LYS A 119 -8.05 16.07 5.64
CA LYS A 119 -8.66 15.16 4.65
C LYS A 119 -7.72 14.98 3.44
N GLY A 120 -7.54 13.75 2.96
CA GLY A 120 -6.67 13.43 1.83
C GLY A 120 -6.62 11.95 1.46
N LYS A 121 -5.57 11.58 0.71
CA LYS A 121 -5.30 10.20 0.27
C LYS A 121 -4.13 9.62 1.05
N TYR A 122 -4.32 8.47 1.67
CA TYR A 122 -3.38 7.86 2.62
C TYR A 122 -3.13 6.41 2.23
N VAL A 123 -2.00 5.88 2.69
CA VAL A 123 -1.70 4.46 2.61
C VAL A 123 -1.29 3.93 3.98
N LEU A 124 -1.76 2.74 4.29
CA LEU A 124 -1.21 1.90 5.35
C LEU A 124 -0.30 0.88 4.69
N LEU A 125 0.88 0.70 5.27
CA LEU A 125 1.93 -0.16 4.76
C LEU A 125 2.31 -1.18 5.84
N LEU A 126 2.47 -2.43 5.45
CA LEU A 126 3.21 -3.44 6.21
C LEU A 126 4.61 -3.56 5.59
N ASP A 127 5.65 -3.15 6.32
CA ASP A 127 7.03 -3.26 5.83
C ASP A 127 7.61 -4.67 6.06
N PRO A 128 8.74 -5.02 5.41
CA PRO A 128 9.35 -6.36 5.56
C PRO A 128 9.82 -6.67 6.99
N ALA A 129 10.02 -5.66 7.83
CA ALA A 129 10.44 -5.80 9.22
C ALA A 129 9.24 -5.97 10.18
N GLY A 130 8.00 -6.00 9.67
CA GLY A 130 6.81 -6.14 10.48
C GLY A 130 6.31 -4.85 11.11
N HIS A 131 6.76 -3.69 10.63
CA HIS A 131 6.19 -2.42 11.05
C HIS A 131 4.97 -2.09 10.20
N ILE A 132 3.94 -1.60 10.88
CA ILE A 132 2.72 -1.08 10.26
C ILE A 132 2.81 0.43 10.31
N GLY A 133 2.86 1.08 9.15
CA GLY A 133 2.98 2.53 9.03
C GLY A 133 1.82 3.17 8.28
N ILE A 134 1.25 4.26 8.79
CA ILE A 134 0.29 5.09 8.04
C ILE A 134 1.03 6.30 7.48
N TYR A 135 1.15 6.38 6.16
CA TYR A 135 1.81 7.49 5.48
C TYR A 135 0.80 8.55 5.04
N GLY A 136 1.19 9.81 5.23
CA GLY A 136 0.40 11.01 5.04
C GLY A 136 -0.15 11.23 3.63
N THR A 137 -0.75 12.40 3.40
CA THR A 137 -1.45 12.72 2.15
C THR A 137 -0.58 12.49 0.91
N ARG A 138 -1.15 11.91 -0.15
CA ARG A 138 -0.50 11.78 -1.47
C ARG A 138 0.03 13.14 -1.95
N ARG A 139 1.34 13.26 -2.06
CA ARG A 139 2.05 14.50 -2.44
C ARG A 139 2.24 14.62 -3.95
N TRP A 140 2.40 13.49 -4.61
CA TRP A 140 2.62 13.41 -6.05
C TRP A 140 2.06 12.09 -6.61
N ILE A 141 1.69 12.10 -7.87
CA ILE A 141 1.34 10.91 -8.65
C ILE A 141 1.78 11.12 -10.09
N SER A 142 2.29 10.07 -10.73
CA SER A 142 2.64 10.10 -12.15
C SER A 142 1.42 10.39 -13.02
N ASN A 143 1.64 11.17 -14.08
CA ASN A 143 0.62 11.58 -15.04
C ASN A 143 0.57 10.60 -16.22
N ASN A 144 0.20 9.35 -15.95
CA ASN A 144 0.17 8.31 -16.97
C ASN A 144 -0.81 8.65 -18.10
N HIS A 145 -0.43 8.32 -19.33
CA HIS A 145 -1.35 8.38 -20.47
C HIS A 145 -2.49 7.38 -20.27
N ARG A 146 -3.73 7.79 -20.56
CA ARG A 146 -4.86 6.87 -20.61
C ARG A 146 -4.60 5.84 -21.71
N GLU A 147 -4.75 4.57 -21.38
CA GLU A 147 -4.89 3.55 -22.41
C GLU A 147 -6.28 3.74 -23.01
N THR A 148 -6.33 4.25 -24.24
CA THR A 148 -7.57 4.32 -25.00
C THR A 148 -7.87 2.89 -25.42
N GLU A 149 -9.00 2.35 -24.98
CA GLU A 149 -9.51 1.01 -25.35
C GLU A 149 -9.83 0.97 -26.87
N GLN A 150 -8.80 0.95 -27.71
CA GLN A 150 -8.91 0.69 -29.14
C GLN A 150 -7.88 -0.37 -29.51
N GLY A 151 -8.29 -1.63 -29.39
CA GLY A 151 -7.50 -2.79 -29.76
C GLY A 151 -8.07 -4.08 -29.17
N GLN A 152 -9.07 -4.64 -29.86
CA GLN A 152 -9.58 -6.02 -29.78
C GLN A 152 -9.91 -6.59 -28.38
N GLU A 153 -11.21 -6.78 -28.15
CA GLU A 153 -11.74 -7.81 -27.26
C GLU A 153 -11.16 -9.18 -27.66
N THR A 154 -10.05 -9.57 -27.05
CA THR A 154 -9.84 -10.99 -26.74
C THR A 154 -10.59 -11.24 -25.44
N THR A 155 -11.70 -11.96 -25.53
CA THR A 155 -12.45 -12.50 -24.40
C THR A 155 -11.52 -13.21 -23.42
N ALA A 156 -11.12 -12.51 -22.36
CA ALA A 156 -10.53 -13.10 -21.16
C ALA A 156 -11.45 -12.73 -19.98
N LEU A 157 -12.56 -13.45 -19.87
CA LEU A 157 -13.27 -13.59 -18.60
C LEU A 157 -12.34 -14.31 -17.61
N SER A 158 -11.56 -13.53 -16.86
CA SER A 158 -11.20 -13.78 -15.47
C SER A 158 -10.12 -12.76 -15.08
N SER A 159 -10.55 -11.62 -14.51
CA SER A 159 -9.70 -10.78 -13.67
C SER A 159 -9.38 -11.52 -12.36
N GLU A 160 -8.71 -12.65 -12.45
CA GLU A 160 -8.04 -13.26 -11.32
C GLU A 160 -6.77 -12.45 -11.07
N ARG A 161 -6.77 -11.70 -9.96
CA ARG A 161 -5.56 -11.07 -9.44
C ARG A 161 -4.49 -12.17 -9.35
N HIS A 162 -3.51 -12.10 -10.24
CA HIS A 162 -2.48 -13.12 -10.33
C HIS A 162 -1.72 -13.18 -9.00
N ASN A 163 -1.74 -14.35 -8.37
CA ASN A 163 -0.86 -14.70 -7.28
C ASN A 163 0.58 -14.59 -7.78
N PRO A 164 1.49 -13.89 -7.08
CA PRO A 164 2.91 -14.03 -7.35
C PRO A 164 3.28 -15.50 -7.10
N ALA A 165 3.80 -16.16 -8.12
CA ALA A 165 4.41 -17.49 -7.98
C ALA A 165 5.46 -17.44 -6.87
N LEU A 166 5.47 -18.47 -6.01
CA LEU A 166 6.48 -18.63 -4.97
C LEU A 166 7.88 -18.42 -5.55
N GLY A 167 8.60 -17.41 -5.04
CA GLY A 167 10.04 -17.25 -5.29
C GLY A 167 10.50 -15.97 -6.00
N SER A 168 9.61 -15.04 -6.36
CA SER A 168 10.04 -13.73 -6.90
C SER A 168 9.21 -12.60 -6.30
N THR A 169 9.63 -12.11 -5.13
CA THR A 169 9.03 -10.92 -4.51
C THR A 169 9.59 -9.68 -5.20
N TRP A 170 9.01 -9.29 -6.33
CA TRP A 170 9.24 -7.95 -6.84
C TRP A 170 8.64 -6.95 -5.84
N ASP A 171 9.46 -6.02 -5.35
CA ASP A 171 8.97 -4.91 -4.53
C ASP A 171 8.19 -3.93 -5.42
N TYR A 172 7.16 -3.27 -4.89
CA TYR A 172 6.46 -2.18 -5.57
C TYR A 172 6.43 -0.89 -4.75
N VAL A 173 7.24 -0.84 -3.69
CA VAL A 173 7.37 0.30 -2.79
C VAL A 173 8.82 0.75 -2.72
N LEU A 174 9.04 2.05 -2.91
CA LEU A 174 10.31 2.72 -2.65
C LEU A 174 10.21 3.50 -1.33
N TYR A 175 11.15 3.28 -0.43
CA TYR A 175 11.20 3.95 0.87
C TYR A 175 12.13 5.16 0.81
N SER A 176 11.91 6.16 1.67
CA SER A 176 12.84 7.30 1.78
C SER A 176 14.10 7.02 2.62
N SER A 177 14.35 5.77 3.03
CA SER A 177 15.47 5.41 3.90
C SER A 177 16.76 5.13 3.12
N SER A 178 17.91 5.42 3.72
CA SER A 178 19.23 5.35 3.06
C SER A 178 19.69 3.94 2.68
N SER A 179 19.16 2.89 3.33
CA SER A 179 19.58 1.50 3.09
C SER A 179 18.78 0.77 2.01
N HIS A 180 17.55 1.20 1.72
CA HIS A 180 16.63 0.55 0.76
C HIS A 180 15.93 1.53 -0.20
N GLY A 181 16.28 2.81 -0.14
CA GLY A 181 15.53 3.89 -0.81
C GLY A 181 16.05 4.30 -2.18
N ARG A 182 16.85 3.45 -2.82
CA ARG A 182 17.36 3.70 -4.17
C ARG A 182 16.98 2.58 -5.13
N LEU A 183 16.38 2.96 -6.25
CA LEU A 183 16.24 2.09 -7.41
C LEU A 183 17.43 2.38 -8.34
N THR A 184 18.20 1.37 -8.72
CA THR A 184 19.33 1.51 -9.66
C THR A 184 19.02 0.86 -11.00
N ALA A 185 19.81 1.17 -12.04
CA ALA A 185 19.72 0.48 -13.31
C ALA A 185 19.85 -1.05 -13.12
N GLY A 186 18.93 -1.82 -13.70
CA GLY A 186 18.86 -3.27 -13.55
C GLY A 186 17.90 -3.76 -12.46
N THR A 187 17.51 -2.89 -11.53
CA THR A 187 16.43 -3.17 -10.56
C THR A 187 15.11 -2.58 -11.04
N LYS A 188 14.00 -3.21 -10.65
CA LYS A 188 12.66 -2.78 -11.04
C LYS A 188 11.71 -2.90 -9.86
N LEU A 189 10.72 -2.01 -9.84
CA LEU A 189 9.52 -2.20 -9.04
C LEU A 189 8.43 -2.81 -9.91
N LYS A 190 7.64 -3.74 -9.38
CA LYS A 190 6.57 -4.41 -10.15
C LYS A 190 5.32 -4.65 -9.33
N TYR A 191 4.18 -4.24 -9.87
CA TYR A 191 2.85 -4.57 -9.34
C TYR A 191 1.98 -5.10 -10.48
N GLY A 192 1.61 -6.37 -10.42
CA GLY A 192 0.88 -7.04 -11.50
C GLY A 192 1.62 -6.95 -12.84
N GLU A 193 0.97 -6.36 -13.84
CA GLU A 193 1.50 -6.12 -15.18
C GLU A 193 2.31 -4.82 -15.32
N TYR A 194 2.43 -4.02 -14.26
CA TYR A 194 3.12 -2.74 -14.31
C TYR A 194 4.55 -2.87 -13.76
N GLU A 195 5.52 -2.41 -14.54
CA GLU A 195 6.93 -2.36 -14.13
C GLU A 195 7.46 -0.92 -14.20
N LEU A 196 8.01 -0.43 -13.08
CA LEU A 196 8.80 0.79 -13.02
C LEU A 196 10.30 0.43 -13.01
N GLY A 197 11.07 0.97 -13.95
CA GLY A 197 12.51 0.75 -13.99
C GLY A 197 13.25 1.67 -14.95
N PHE A 198 14.57 1.69 -14.83
CA PHE A 198 15.44 2.40 -15.77
C PHE A 198 15.68 1.57 -17.03
N ASN A 199 15.73 2.24 -18.19
CA ASN A 199 16.34 1.69 -19.38
C ASN A 199 17.88 1.87 -19.35
N ARG A 200 18.57 1.43 -20.42
CA ARG A 200 20.04 1.54 -20.56
C ARG A 200 20.59 2.97 -20.62
N HIS A 201 19.72 3.97 -20.82
CA HIS A 201 20.08 5.38 -20.94
C HIS A 201 19.51 6.20 -19.79
N CYS A 202 19.18 5.60 -18.66
CA CYS A 202 18.68 6.32 -17.50
C CYS A 202 17.37 7.09 -17.71
N ASN A 203 16.55 6.64 -18.65
CA ASN A 203 15.14 7.01 -18.71
C ASN A 203 14.36 6.09 -17.76
N LEU A 204 13.80 6.67 -16.70
CA LEU A 204 12.93 5.95 -15.78
C LEU A 204 11.53 5.91 -16.39
N ALA A 205 10.97 4.72 -16.53
CA ALA A 205 9.67 4.52 -17.17
C ALA A 205 8.80 3.53 -16.40
N ILE A 206 7.48 3.75 -16.47
CA ILE A 206 6.47 2.75 -16.12
C ILE A 206 5.96 2.14 -17.41
N ASN A 207 6.08 0.82 -17.53
CA ASN A 207 5.61 0.06 -18.68
C ASN A 207 4.53 -0.93 -18.26
N ASN A 208 3.52 -1.13 -19.11
CA ASN A 208 2.65 -2.30 -19.04
C ASN A 208 3.37 -3.45 -19.76
N THR A 209 3.67 -4.53 -19.04
CA THR A 209 4.41 -5.68 -19.57
C THR A 209 3.60 -6.58 -20.49
N VAL A 210 2.27 -6.51 -20.40
CA VAL A 210 1.36 -7.26 -21.27
C VAL A 210 1.23 -6.56 -22.62
N THR A 211 0.99 -5.25 -22.63
CA THR A 211 0.81 -4.49 -23.87
C THR A 211 2.13 -3.97 -24.47
N GLY A 212 3.21 -3.95 -23.69
CA GLY A 212 4.50 -3.36 -24.05
C GLY A 212 4.51 -1.83 -24.07
N LYS A 213 3.40 -1.18 -23.65
CA LYS A 213 3.24 0.27 -23.72
C LYS A 213 3.93 0.98 -22.56
N THR A 214 4.66 2.05 -22.87
CA THR A 214 5.14 3.01 -21.87
C THR A 214 4.01 3.93 -21.45
N LEU A 215 3.63 3.87 -20.16
CA LEU A 215 2.54 4.65 -19.57
C LEU A 215 3.01 6.03 -19.10
N TRP A 216 4.24 6.11 -18.62
CA TRP A 216 4.86 7.33 -18.10
C TRP A 216 6.39 7.19 -18.15
N GLN A 217 7.10 8.30 -18.33
CA GLN A 217 8.56 8.33 -18.30
C GLN A 217 9.12 9.70 -17.92
N THR A 218 10.37 9.73 -17.45
CA THR A 218 11.08 10.97 -17.07
C THR A 218 11.70 11.71 -18.26
N ASN A 219 11.86 11.05 -19.41
CA ASN A 219 12.57 11.56 -20.59
C ASN A 219 14.00 12.01 -20.27
N THR A 220 14.68 11.28 -19.40
CA THR A 220 16.07 11.55 -18.99
C THR A 220 17.07 10.72 -19.78
N SER A 221 18.29 11.24 -19.92
CA SER A 221 19.43 10.54 -20.52
C SER A 221 20.69 10.74 -19.68
N ALA A 222 21.35 9.66 -19.25
CA ALA A 222 22.63 9.68 -18.53
C ALA A 222 23.32 8.30 -18.60
N ASP A 223 24.61 8.25 -18.26
CA ASP A 223 25.42 7.02 -18.28
C ASP A 223 25.23 6.16 -17.03
N THR A 224 25.01 6.80 -15.87
CA THR A 224 24.60 6.11 -14.64
C THR A 224 23.43 6.81 -13.98
N CYS A 225 22.62 6.08 -13.24
CA CYS A 225 21.48 6.66 -12.57
C CYS A 225 20.96 5.84 -11.41
N PHE A 226 20.31 6.56 -10.50
CA PHE A 226 19.43 5.98 -9.52
C PHE A 226 18.24 6.91 -9.26
N LEU A 227 17.12 6.30 -8.87
CA LEU A 227 15.95 6.98 -8.34
C LEU A 227 16.10 7.03 -6.82
N GLU A 228 15.85 8.18 -6.22
CA GLU A 228 15.88 8.36 -4.77
C GLU A 228 14.63 9.12 -4.32
N LEU A 229 13.99 8.62 -3.27
CA LEU A 229 12.97 9.35 -2.53
C LEU A 229 13.63 9.96 -1.29
N ASP A 230 13.68 11.28 -1.18
CA ASP A 230 14.35 11.92 -0.06
C ASP A 230 13.44 12.03 1.19
N SER A 231 14.06 12.41 2.32
CA SER A 231 13.35 12.62 3.59
C SER A 231 12.37 13.81 3.58
N ASN A 232 12.25 14.55 2.49
CA ASN A 232 11.24 15.59 2.30
C ASN A 232 10.16 15.16 1.30
N GLY A 233 10.20 13.91 0.82
CA GLY A 233 9.25 13.38 -0.16
C GLY A 233 9.51 13.83 -1.59
N GLU A 234 10.68 14.40 -1.90
CA GLU A 234 11.08 14.67 -3.27
C GLU A 234 11.58 13.38 -3.92
N LEU A 235 10.96 13.02 -5.04
CA LEU A 235 11.40 11.90 -5.87
C LEU A 235 12.33 12.45 -6.94
N THR A 236 13.57 11.96 -6.98
CA THR A 236 14.61 12.46 -7.87
C THR A 236 15.29 11.35 -8.63
N VAL A 237 15.56 11.56 -9.93
CA VAL A 237 16.53 10.76 -10.66
C VAL A 237 17.86 11.52 -10.62
N LYS A 238 18.93 10.81 -10.25
CA LYS A 238 20.27 11.39 -10.11
C LYS A 238 21.28 10.61 -10.93
N HIS A 239 22.24 11.34 -11.49
CA HIS A 239 23.49 10.84 -12.05
C HIS A 239 24.61 11.27 -11.10
N ALA A 240 25.23 10.34 -10.38
CA ALA A 240 26.11 10.64 -9.24
C ALA A 240 25.41 11.60 -8.23
N SER A 241 25.93 12.82 -8.03
CA SER A 241 25.31 13.85 -7.19
C SER A 241 24.37 14.79 -7.96
N GLN A 242 24.39 14.77 -9.29
CA GLN A 242 23.61 15.66 -10.12
C GLN A 242 22.18 15.16 -10.25
N ARG A 243 21.22 16.05 -9.96
CA ARG A 243 19.80 15.81 -10.21
C ARG A 243 19.48 16.01 -11.69
N VAL A 244 19.05 14.95 -12.37
CA VAL A 244 18.65 14.99 -13.79
C VAL A 244 17.14 15.08 -13.98
N TRP A 245 16.36 14.65 -12.98
CA TRP A 245 14.91 14.86 -12.94
C TRP A 245 14.40 14.95 -11.50
N SER A 246 13.28 15.64 -11.32
CA SER A 246 12.55 15.71 -10.05
C SER A 246 11.04 15.78 -10.29
N ASN A 247 10.27 15.22 -9.36
CA ASN A 247 8.83 15.48 -9.29
C ASN A 247 8.50 16.92 -8.86
N ASN A 248 9.48 17.70 -8.39
CA ASN A 248 9.37 19.06 -7.86
C ASN A 248 8.34 19.19 -6.73
N LYS A 249 8.10 18.11 -5.98
CA LYS A 249 7.21 18.11 -4.82
C LYS A 249 8.02 17.81 -3.57
N ARG A 250 8.04 18.78 -2.65
CA ARG A 250 8.67 18.68 -1.33
C ARG A 250 7.61 18.91 -0.26
N GLY A 251 7.76 18.24 0.87
CA GLY A 251 6.96 18.40 2.07
C GLY A 251 7.85 18.53 3.30
N ASP A 252 7.24 18.39 4.47
CA ASP A 252 7.94 18.43 5.75
C ASP A 252 8.93 17.27 5.87
N ARG A 253 10.02 17.46 6.59
CA ARG A 253 11.00 16.40 6.81
C ARG A 253 10.35 15.23 7.56
N GLY A 254 10.58 14.00 7.10
CA GLY A 254 10.02 12.78 7.69
C GLY A 254 10.31 11.54 6.84
N ARG A 255 9.58 10.45 7.13
CA ARG A 255 9.64 9.22 6.33
C ARG A 255 8.54 9.23 5.27
N TYR A 256 8.91 8.92 4.04
CA TYR A 256 8.03 8.87 2.89
C TYR A 256 8.10 7.50 2.23
N VAL A 257 7.06 7.17 1.46
CA VAL A 257 7.03 6.02 0.56
C VAL A 257 6.53 6.45 -0.80
N ALA A 258 7.02 5.79 -1.85
CA ALA A 258 6.47 5.87 -3.18
C ALA A 258 5.99 4.48 -3.61
N VAL A 259 4.74 4.38 -4.04
CA VAL A 259 4.07 3.09 -4.31
C VAL A 259 3.66 3.02 -5.76
N LEU A 260 4.01 1.92 -6.44
CA LEU A 260 3.47 1.56 -7.75
C LEU A 260 2.15 0.82 -7.53
N GLY A 261 1.04 1.47 -7.89
CA GLY A 261 -0.30 0.97 -7.64
C GLY A 261 -0.82 0.04 -8.74
N PHE A 262 -1.96 -0.61 -8.44
CA PHE A 262 -2.70 -1.46 -9.37
C PHE A 262 -3.22 -0.72 -10.62
N ASP A 263 -3.26 0.60 -10.61
CA ASP A 263 -3.66 1.45 -11.73
C ASP A 263 -2.46 1.86 -12.61
N GLY A 264 -1.31 1.23 -12.40
CA GLY A 264 -0.05 1.51 -13.07
C GLY A 264 0.54 2.88 -12.72
N ARG A 265 0.01 3.60 -11.72
CA ARG A 265 0.54 4.91 -11.34
C ARG A 265 1.54 4.78 -10.19
N PHE A 266 2.55 5.64 -10.21
CA PHE A 266 3.52 5.76 -9.13
C PHE A 266 3.23 6.99 -8.30
N ALA A 267 3.03 6.82 -6.99
CA ALA A 267 2.55 7.89 -6.11
C ALA A 267 3.36 8.00 -4.82
N VAL A 268 3.68 9.23 -4.42
CA VAL A 268 4.42 9.52 -3.17
C VAL A 268 3.44 9.86 -2.05
N TYR A 269 3.57 9.20 -0.90
CA TYR A 269 2.79 9.40 0.32
C TYR A 269 3.69 9.77 1.50
N GLY A 270 3.23 10.69 2.35
CA GLY A 270 3.95 11.05 3.56
C GLY A 270 3.72 12.49 4.07
N PRO A 271 4.38 12.85 5.18
CA PRO A 271 5.27 11.98 5.96
C PRO A 271 4.50 10.91 6.75
N LEU A 272 5.19 9.93 7.33
CA LEU A 272 4.62 8.95 8.24
C LEU A 272 3.88 9.64 9.41
N LEU A 273 2.65 9.22 9.66
CA LEU A 273 1.76 9.77 10.69
C LEU A 273 1.65 8.92 11.95
N TRP A 274 1.67 7.60 11.78
CA TRP A 274 1.50 6.64 12.87
C TRP A 274 2.24 5.34 12.55
N SER A 275 2.71 4.67 13.59
CA SER A 275 3.38 3.37 13.52
C SER A 275 3.01 2.52 14.74
N ASN A 276 2.98 1.19 14.59
CA ASN A 276 2.82 0.26 15.70
C ASN A 276 4.06 0.21 16.62
N VAL A 277 5.23 0.55 16.09
CA VAL A 277 6.49 0.71 16.86
C VAL A 277 6.78 2.17 17.17
N LYS A 278 7.45 2.43 18.30
CA LYS A 278 7.86 3.78 18.71
C LYS A 278 8.98 4.30 17.81
N PHE A 279 9.02 5.62 17.63
CA PHE A 279 9.95 6.25 16.68
C PHE A 279 11.43 6.06 17.05
N ASP A 280 11.77 5.96 18.34
CA ASP A 280 13.15 5.79 18.81
C ASP A 280 13.72 4.41 18.44
N ASP A 281 12.87 3.37 18.41
CA ASP A 281 13.23 2.00 18.03
C ASP A 281 13.50 1.83 16.53
N ILE A 282 13.06 2.80 15.71
CA ILE A 282 13.17 2.74 14.25
C ILE A 282 14.48 3.38 13.78
N SER A 283 15.07 4.28 14.57
CA SER A 283 16.40 4.84 14.33
C SER A 283 17.54 3.97 14.85
N SER A 284 17.31 3.16 15.90
CA SER A 284 18.33 2.34 16.54
C SER A 284 18.68 1.06 15.76
N ASN A 285 17.74 0.48 15.01
CA ASN A 285 17.98 -0.74 14.23
C ASN A 285 18.73 -0.54 12.90
N PHE A 286 19.26 0.66 12.63
CA PHE A 286 20.12 0.93 11.47
C PHE A 286 21.58 1.24 11.82
N ALA A 287 21.96 1.21 13.10
CA ALA A 287 23.36 1.17 13.49
C ALA A 287 23.80 -0.30 13.54
N MET A 288 24.69 -0.72 12.63
CA MET A 288 25.36 -2.00 12.77
C MET A 288 26.16 -2.05 14.08
N PRO A 289 26.34 -3.23 14.68
CA PRO A 289 27.31 -3.42 15.76
C PRO A 289 28.68 -3.02 15.25
N THR A 290 29.34 -2.08 15.93
CA THR A 290 30.79 -1.95 15.81
C THR A 290 31.41 -3.21 16.38
N ASP A 291 32.16 -3.91 15.55
CA ASP A 291 32.94 -5.09 15.89
C ASP A 291 34.02 -4.69 16.90
N GLU A 292 33.72 -4.77 18.19
CA GLU A 292 34.73 -4.79 19.25
C GLU A 292 35.16 -6.25 19.46
N SER A 293 36.09 -6.70 18.63
CA SER A 293 37.01 -7.77 19.01
C SER A 293 38.41 -7.44 18.49
N SER A 294 39.17 -6.68 19.29
CA SER A 294 40.64 -6.76 19.29
C SER A 294 41.20 -6.09 20.55
N GLN A 295 41.14 -6.82 21.68
CA GLN A 295 42.22 -6.91 22.66
C GLN A 295 42.21 -8.31 23.28
#